data_AF-A0A0Q8IVH4-F1
#
_entry.id   AF-A0A0Q8IVH4-F1
#
_cell.length_a   1.000
_cell.length_b   1.000
_cell.length_c   1.000
_cell.angle_alpha   90.00
_cell.angle_beta   90.00
_cell.angle_gamma   90.00
#
_symmetry.space_group_name_H-M   'P 1'
#
loop_
_entity.id
_entity.type
_entity.pdbx_description
1 polymer ?
#
loop_
_entity_poly.entity_id
_entity_poly.type
_entity_poly.pdbx_seq_one_letter_code
_entity_poly.pdbx_strand_id
1 'polypeptide(L)'
;MTRPPCWPDAEPCPNNCAAALHEREVYNHLDLTGPWQGWRFRGRYLVSPDGSRLTPERLLGLAWREYNEARLAQVLRRNAAAKAARNRQPIKVVVIELAGLRIDGRAAG
;
A
#
# COMPACT_ATOMS: atom_id res chain seq x y z
N MET A 1 34.26 32.96 -4.33
CA MET A 1 33.09 33.86 -4.36
C MET A 1 32.50 33.88 -2.96
N THR A 2 32.46 35.03 -2.30
CA THR A 2 31.93 35.19 -0.95
C THR A 2 30.41 35.07 -1.01
N ARG A 3 29.82 34.21 -0.17
CA ARG A 3 28.36 34.09 -0.06
C ARG A 3 27.81 35.45 0.39
N PRO A 4 26.79 36.00 -0.28
CA PRO A 4 26.15 37.22 0.20
C PRO A 4 25.60 37.00 1.62
N PRO A 5 25.57 38.05 2.46
CA PRO A 5 25.04 37.92 3.82
C PRO A 5 23.59 37.44 3.77
N CYS A 6 23.19 36.66 4.77
CA CYS A 6 21.78 36.32 4.97
C CYS A 6 20.97 37.59 5.26
N TRP A 7 19.68 37.54 4.94
CA TRP A 7 18.75 38.63 5.26
C TRP A 7 18.68 38.83 6.79
N PRO A 8 18.55 40.08 7.30
CA PRO A 8 18.49 40.33 8.73
C PRO A 8 17.33 39.61 9.42
N ASP A 9 17.58 39.11 10.63
CA ASP A 9 16.54 38.51 11.46
C ASP A 9 15.46 39.57 11.79
N ALA A 10 14.19 39.16 11.69
CA ALA A 10 12.98 39.98 11.91
C ALA A 10 12.57 40.97 10.80
N GLU A 11 13.31 41.09 9.70
CA GLU A 11 12.82 41.82 8.53
C GLU A 11 11.91 40.94 7.64
N PRO A 12 10.83 41.50 7.05
CA PRO A 12 10.00 40.76 6.11
C PRO A 12 10.81 40.36 4.88
N CYS A 13 10.43 39.24 4.25
CA CYS A 13 11.11 38.76 3.05
C CYS A 13 11.12 39.85 1.95
N PRO A 14 12.25 40.06 1.26
CA PRO A 14 12.46 41.24 0.40
C PRO A 14 11.58 41.26 -0.85
N ASN A 15 11.07 40.10 -1.29
CA ASN A 15 10.15 40.00 -2.42
C ASN A 15 9.36 38.68 -2.36
N ASN A 16 8.38 38.53 -3.25
CA ASN A 16 7.52 37.35 -3.32
C ASN A 16 8.28 36.05 -3.61
N CYS A 17 9.39 36.12 -4.38
CA CYS A 17 10.21 34.94 -4.65
C CYS A 17 10.94 34.45 -3.39
N ALA A 18 11.53 35.38 -2.63
CA ALA A 18 12.16 35.09 -1.35
C ALA A 18 11.13 34.59 -0.31
N ALA A 19 9.93 35.17 -0.29
CA ALA A 19 8.84 34.72 0.58
C ALA A 19 8.39 33.29 0.23
N ALA A 20 8.17 32.98 -1.06
CA ALA A 20 7.79 31.64 -1.50
C ALA A 20 8.89 30.60 -1.22
N LEU A 21 10.16 30.99 -1.38
CA LEU A 21 11.28 30.14 -1.00
C LEU A 21 11.30 29.89 0.52
N HIS A 22 11.13 30.93 1.32
CA HIS A 22 11.08 30.83 2.78
C HIS A 22 9.94 29.90 3.25
N GLU A 23 8.73 30.09 2.73
CA GLU A 23 7.57 29.24 3.00
C GLU A 23 7.83 27.76 2.68
N ARG A 24 8.52 27.48 1.57
CA ARG A 24 8.88 26.12 1.18
C ARG A 24 9.96 25.52 2.07
N GLU A 25 11.04 26.23 2.31
CA GLU A 25 12.20 25.70 3.04
C GLU A 25 11.95 25.61 4.56
N VAL A 26 11.25 26.59 5.13
CA VAL A 26 11.05 26.66 6.59
C VAL A 26 9.76 25.95 7.01
N TYR A 27 8.66 26.18 6.28
CA TYR A 27 7.34 25.66 6.66
C TYR A 27 6.88 24.49 5.79
N ASN A 28 7.65 24.06 4.80
CA ASN A 28 7.26 23.01 3.85
C ASN A 28 5.89 23.30 3.20
N HIS A 29 5.70 24.56 2.80
CA HIS A 29 4.51 25.01 2.09
C HIS A 29 4.79 25.04 0.59
N LEU A 30 4.16 24.12 -0.14
CA LEU A 30 4.38 23.92 -1.56
C LEU A 30 3.10 23.42 -2.22
N ASP A 31 2.76 23.99 -3.37
CA ASP A 31 1.72 23.44 -4.25
C ASP A 31 2.37 22.45 -5.24
N LEU A 32 1.79 21.26 -5.34
CA LEU A 32 2.31 20.19 -6.17
C LEU A 32 1.78 20.31 -7.61
N THR A 33 2.56 19.80 -8.56
CA THR A 33 2.27 19.88 -10.00
C THR A 33 2.22 18.48 -10.64
N GLY A 34 1.86 18.41 -11.91
CA GLY A 34 1.80 17.15 -12.66
C GLY A 34 0.66 16.25 -12.16
N PRO A 35 0.88 14.93 -11.95
CA PRO A 35 -0.14 14.03 -11.41
C PRO A 35 -0.68 14.42 -10.04
N TRP A 36 0.06 15.26 -9.30
CA TRP A 36 -0.31 15.81 -8.00
C TRP A 36 -0.96 17.19 -8.11
N GLN A 37 -1.38 17.62 -9.31
CA GLN A 37 -2.02 18.93 -9.49
C GLN A 37 -3.20 19.12 -8.52
N GLY A 38 -3.21 20.25 -7.82
CA GLY A 38 -4.22 20.58 -6.81
C GLY A 38 -3.92 20.02 -5.42
N TRP A 39 -2.97 19.11 -5.29
CA TRP A 39 -2.42 18.71 -3.99
C TRP A 39 -1.40 19.72 -3.51
N ARG A 40 -1.20 19.76 -2.20
CA ARG A 40 -0.28 20.71 -1.59
C ARG A 40 0.29 20.21 -0.26
N PHE A 41 1.56 20.47 -0.02
CA PHE A 41 2.15 20.35 1.32
C PHE A 41 1.84 21.60 2.12
N ARG A 42 1.39 21.39 3.35
CA ARG A 42 1.19 22.43 4.37
C ARG A 42 1.78 21.93 5.69
N GLY A 43 3.09 22.13 5.86
CA GLY A 43 3.84 21.63 7.01
C GLY A 43 3.92 20.11 6.96
N ARG A 44 3.37 19.47 7.99
CA ARG A 44 3.35 18.01 8.14
C ARG A 44 2.22 17.30 7.38
N TYR A 45 1.37 18.04 6.69
CA TYR A 45 0.21 17.49 6.01
C TYR A 45 0.38 17.53 4.51
N LEU A 46 0.05 16.41 3.86
CA LEU A 46 -0.31 16.38 2.45
C LEU A 46 -1.81 16.66 2.35
N VAL A 47 -2.16 17.75 1.69
CA VAL A 47 -3.55 18.21 1.55
C VAL A 47 -4.02 17.93 0.14
N SER A 48 -5.17 17.27 0.02
CA SER A 48 -5.80 16.93 -1.25
C SER A 48 -6.53 18.13 -1.87
N PRO A 49 -6.91 18.06 -3.16
CA PRO A 49 -7.65 19.13 -3.84
C PRO A 49 -8.99 19.48 -3.17
N ASP A 50 -9.67 18.49 -2.57
CA ASP A 50 -10.91 18.65 -1.78
C ASP A 50 -10.67 19.19 -0.36
N GLY A 51 -9.40 19.38 0.04
CA GLY A 51 -9.03 19.95 1.33
C GLY A 51 -8.83 18.92 2.45
N SER A 52 -8.99 17.63 2.18
CA SER A 52 -8.66 16.56 3.13
C SER A 52 -7.18 16.56 3.49
N ARG A 53 -6.85 16.33 4.76
CA ARG A 53 -5.48 16.32 5.27
C ARG A 53 -5.00 14.90 5.56
N LEU A 54 -3.87 14.52 4.97
CA LEU A 54 -3.19 13.25 5.19
C LEU A 54 -1.88 13.49 5.93
N THR A 55 -1.65 12.73 6.99
CA THR A 55 -0.33 12.67 7.64
C THR A 55 0.52 11.58 6.98
N PRO A 56 1.86 11.61 7.16
CA PRO A 56 2.73 10.54 6.68
C PRO A 56 2.30 9.15 7.17
N GLU A 57 1.89 9.02 8.44
CA GLU A 57 1.46 7.75 9.03
C GLU A 57 0.17 7.25 8.37
N ARG A 58 -0.75 8.17 8.04
CA ARG A 58 -1.99 7.82 7.33
C ARG A 58 -1.70 7.33 5.91
N LEU A 59 -0.76 7.96 5.20
CA LEU A 59 -0.31 7.50 3.88
C LEU A 59 0.31 6.10 3.95
N LEU A 60 1.17 5.85 4.95
CA LEU A 60 1.74 4.52 5.19
C LEU A 60 0.67 3.47 5.49
N GLY A 61 -0.34 3.82 6.29
CA GLY A 61 -1.48 2.94 6.56
C GLY A 61 -2.29 2.60 5.31
N LEU A 62 -2.52 3.58 4.42
CA LEU A 62 -3.21 3.36 3.14
C LEU A 62 -2.40 2.43 2.23
N ALA A 63 -1.10 2.67 2.09
CA ALA A 63 -0.21 1.81 1.29
C ALA A 63 -0.15 0.38 1.84
N TRP A 64 -0.05 0.23 3.17
CA TRP A 64 -0.08 -1.09 3.82
C TRP A 64 -1.40 -1.83 3.57
N ARG A 65 -2.52 -1.11 3.65
CA ARG A 65 -3.85 -1.68 3.39
C ARG A 65 -3.96 -2.17 1.95
N GLU A 66 -3.59 -1.34 0.97
CA GLU A 66 -3.61 -1.69 -0.45
C GLU A 66 -2.76 -2.95 -0.72
N TYR A 67 -1.55 -3.00 -0.17
CA TYR A 67 -0.68 -4.17 -0.28
C TYR A 67 -1.32 -5.45 0.28
N ASN A 68 -1.95 -5.37 1.46
CA ASN A 68 -2.56 -6.54 2.11
C ASN A 68 -3.84 -6.99 1.40
N GLU A 69 -4.65 -6.07 0.89
CA GLU A 69 -5.82 -6.40 0.07
C GLU A 69 -5.40 -7.15 -1.20
N ALA A 70 -4.36 -6.68 -1.89
CA ALA A 70 -3.79 -7.37 -3.04
C ALA A 70 -3.26 -8.77 -2.68
N ARG A 71 -2.55 -8.89 -1.55
CA ARG A 71 -2.03 -10.17 -1.05
C ARG A 71 -3.16 -11.16 -0.74
N LEU A 72 -4.20 -10.71 -0.05
CA LEU A 72 -5.36 -11.54 0.27
C LEU A 72 -6.07 -12.01 -1.01
N ALA A 73 -6.30 -11.10 -1.97
CA ALA A 73 -6.90 -11.45 -3.25
C ALA A 73 -6.11 -12.54 -3.99
N GLN A 74 -4.77 -12.46 -3.97
CA GLN A 74 -3.91 -13.48 -4.56
C GLN A 74 -4.04 -14.84 -3.86
N VAL A 75 -4.04 -14.88 -2.52
CA VAL A 75 -4.22 -16.11 -1.74
C VAL A 75 -5.57 -16.76 -2.04
N LEU A 76 -6.64 -15.96 -2.07
CA LEU A 76 -7.99 -16.46 -2.38
C LEU A 76 -8.05 -17.06 -3.79
N ARG A 77 -7.46 -16.40 -4.79
CA ARG A 77 -7.37 -16.93 -6.17
C ARG A 77 -6.61 -18.25 -6.22
N ARG A 78 -5.48 -18.37 -5.52
CA ARG A 78 -4.69 -19.62 -5.46
C ARG A 78 -5.48 -20.75 -4.80
N ASN A 79 -6.15 -20.48 -3.70
CA ASN A 79 -6.97 -21.48 -3.00
C ASN A 79 -8.15 -21.94 -3.85
N ALA A 80 -8.80 -21.01 -4.56
CA ALA A 80 -9.88 -21.33 -5.50
C ALA A 80 -9.38 -22.23 -6.65
N ALA A 81 -8.23 -21.88 -7.25
CA ALA A 81 -7.59 -22.68 -8.30
C ALA A 81 -7.21 -24.08 -7.80
N ALA A 82 -6.59 -24.20 -6.61
CA ALA A 82 -6.24 -25.48 -6.01
C ALA A 82 -7.48 -26.34 -5.71
N LYS A 83 -8.55 -25.73 -5.19
CA LYS A 83 -9.84 -26.41 -4.96
C LYS A 83 -10.45 -26.90 -6.27
N ALA A 84 -10.44 -26.07 -7.32
CA ALA A 84 -10.94 -26.45 -8.63
C ALA A 84 -10.11 -27.59 -9.25
N ALA A 85 -8.79 -27.57 -9.11
CA ALA A 85 -7.92 -28.65 -9.56
C ALA A 85 -8.21 -29.96 -8.82
N ARG A 86 -8.35 -29.92 -7.48
CA ARG A 86 -8.72 -31.09 -6.68
C ARG A 86 -10.08 -31.65 -7.09
N ASN A 87 -11.07 -30.79 -7.31
CA ASN A 87 -12.40 -31.23 -7.74
C ASN A 87 -12.41 -31.85 -9.15
N ARG A 88 -11.41 -31.54 -9.99
CA ARG A 88 -11.24 -32.16 -11.32
C ARG A 88 -10.54 -33.52 -11.27
N GLN A 89 -9.90 -33.90 -10.15
CA GLN A 89 -9.24 -35.19 -10.05
C GLN A 89 -10.29 -36.31 -9.96
N PRO A 90 -10.25 -37.32 -10.86
CA PRO A 90 -11.20 -38.42 -10.81
C PRO A 90 -10.97 -39.27 -9.55
N ILE A 91 -12.02 -39.46 -8.76
CA ILE A 91 -12.00 -40.34 -7.60
C ILE A 91 -12.15 -41.78 -8.09
N LYS A 92 -11.10 -42.60 -7.95
CA LYS A 92 -11.17 -44.02 -8.30
C LYS A 92 -11.84 -44.79 -7.16
N VAL A 93 -13.11 -45.14 -7.35
CA VAL A 93 -13.82 -46.08 -6.47
C VAL A 93 -13.50 -47.50 -6.93
N VAL A 94 -12.95 -48.32 -6.03
CA VAL A 94 -12.70 -49.74 -6.27
C VAL A 94 -13.64 -50.53 -5.38
N VAL A 95 -14.52 -51.32 -6.01
CA VAL A 95 -15.36 -52.29 -5.30
C VAL A 95 -14.56 -53.59 -5.19
N ILE A 96 -14.40 -54.08 -3.97
CA ILE A 96 -13.73 -55.34 -3.66
C ILE A 96 -14.67 -56.19 -2.80
N GLU A 97 -14.60 -57.50 -2.99
CA GLU A 97 -15.29 -58.42 -2.09
C GLU A 97 -14.71 -58.32 -0.68
N LEU A 98 -15.59 -58.25 0.32
CA LEU A 98 -15.23 -58.03 1.71
C LEU A 98 -14.24 -59.09 2.24
N ALA A 99 -14.36 -60.34 1.76
CA ALA A 99 -13.49 -61.45 2.13
C ALA A 99 -12.01 -61.26 1.71
N GLY A 100 -11.74 -60.40 0.72
CA GLY A 100 -10.39 -60.05 0.28
C GLY A 100 -9.86 -58.73 0.85
N LEU A 101 -10.69 -57.99 1.60
CA LEU A 101 -10.32 -56.69 2.13
C LEU A 101 -9.26 -56.84 3.22
N ARG A 102 -8.11 -56.16 3.04
CA ARG A 102 -7.09 -56.02 4.07
C ARG A 102 -6.88 -54.56 4.43
N ILE A 103 -6.92 -54.24 5.72
CA ILE A 103 -6.61 -52.92 6.28
C ILE A 103 -5.37 -53.06 7.15
N ASP A 104 -4.33 -52.28 6.86
CA ASP A 104 -3.01 -52.37 7.52
C ASP A 104 -2.46 -53.81 7.60
N GLY A 105 -2.65 -54.57 6.52
CA GLY A 105 -2.19 -55.95 6.38
C GLY A 105 -3.05 -57.01 7.09
N ARG A 106 -4.07 -56.62 7.85
CA ARG A 106 -5.01 -57.55 8.50
C ARG A 106 -6.26 -57.73 7.66
N ALA A 107 -6.77 -58.95 7.61
CA ALA A 107 -8.09 -59.20 7.03
C ALA A 107 -9.13 -58.37 7.80
N ALA A 108 -9.92 -57.60 7.06
CA ALA A 108 -11.06 -56.89 7.62
C ALA A 108 -12.24 -57.87 7.62
N GLY A 109 -12.34 -58.65 8.69
CA GLY A 109 -13.39 -59.63 8.95
C GLY A 109 -13.75 -59.61 10.42
#